data_AF-A0A528CDJ6-F1
#
_entry.id   AF-A0A528CDJ6-F1
#
_cell.length_a   1.000
_cell.length_b   1.000
_cell.length_c   1.000
_cell.angle_alpha   90.00
_cell.angle_beta   90.00
_cell.angle_gamma   90.00
#
_symmetry.space_group_name_H-M   'P 1'
#
loop_
_entity.id
_entity.type
_entity.pdbx_description
1 polymer ?
#
loop_
_entity_poly.entity_id
_entity_poly.type
_entity_poly.pdbx_seq_one_letter_code
_entity_poly.pdbx_strand_id
1 'polypeptide(L)' 'MGGDMVFGSPENPLPLNEKATDMGSATNRVEHVRQCLPEICTLDCGTMNFAEADYVMTNTPGMLRAMGGMM' A
#
# COMPACT_ATOMS: atom_id res chain seq x y z
N MET A 1 2.51 -2.51 7.11
CA MET A 1 2.57 -2.75 5.65
C MET A 1 1.15 -2.88 5.10
N GLY A 2 0.95 -2.95 3.78
CA GLY A 2 -0.40 -2.98 3.19
C GLY A 2 -0.62 -2.06 1.98
N GLY A 3 0.39 -1.89 1.13
CA GLY A 3 0.31 -1.00 -0.04
C GLY A 3 0.22 -1.73 -1.37
N ASP A 4 0.00 -3.04 -1.37
CA ASP A 4 0.38 -3.88 -2.50
C ASP A 4 -0.85 -4.44 -3.21
N MET A 5 -0.99 -4.10 -4.50
CA MET A 5 -1.97 -4.71 -5.38
C MET A 5 -1.24 -5.63 -6.37
N VAL A 6 -1.64 -6.91 -6.41
CA VAL A 6 -1.09 -7.89 -7.35
C VAL A 6 -2.18 -8.30 -8.33
N PHE A 7 -1.96 -8.07 -9.62
CA PHE A 7 -2.92 -8.41 -10.67
C PHE A 7 -2.90 -9.91 -11.01
N GLY A 8 -3.92 -10.35 -11.76
CA GLY A 8 -3.94 -11.66 -12.41
C GLY A 8 -2.97 -11.74 -13.59
N SER A 9 -3.12 -12.76 -14.45
CA SER A 9 -2.24 -12.89 -15.63
C SER A 9 -2.48 -11.76 -16.65
N PRO A 10 -1.53 -11.48 -17.57
CA PRO A 10 -1.73 -10.47 -18.61
C PRO A 10 -2.99 -10.66 -19.48
N GLU A 11 -3.43 -11.90 -19.70
CA GLU A 11 -4.63 -12.24 -20.47
C GLU A 11 -5.92 -12.06 -19.65
N ASN A 12 -5.84 -12.15 -18.32
CA ASN A 12 -6.96 -11.94 -17.42
C ASN A 12 -6.50 -11.25 -16.12
N PRO A 13 -6.21 -9.93 -16.18
CA PRO A 13 -5.56 -9.20 -15.08
C PRO A 13 -6.48 -8.99 -13.87
N LEU A 14 -7.79 -9.22 -14.03
CA LEU A 14 -8.78 -9.09 -12.97
C LEU A 14 -9.61 -10.38 -12.84
N PRO A 15 -10.08 -10.73 -11.63
CA PRO A 15 -9.86 -10.03 -10.36
C PRO A 15 -8.40 -10.08 -9.90
N LEU A 16 -8.05 -9.22 -8.93
CA LEU A 16 -6.72 -9.22 -8.33
C LEU A 16 -6.38 -10.59 -7.72
N ASN A 17 -5.09 -10.88 -7.59
CA ASN A 17 -4.62 -12.06 -6.88
C ASN A 17 -4.85 -11.87 -5.37
N GLU A 18 -5.94 -12.43 -4.86
CA GLU A 18 -6.34 -12.32 -3.45
C GLU A 18 -5.31 -12.86 -2.46
N LYS A 19 -4.49 -13.84 -2.87
CA LYS A 19 -3.47 -14.44 -2.00
C LYS A 19 -2.20 -13.60 -1.92
N ALA A 20 -1.92 -12.82 -2.96
CA ALA A 20 -0.69 -12.03 -3.08
C ALA A 20 -0.90 -10.53 -2.83
N THR A 21 -2.14 -10.03 -2.95
CA THR A 21 -2.50 -8.64 -2.65
C THR A 21 -2.49 -8.40 -1.14
N ASP A 22 -1.69 -7.44 -0.68
CA ASP A 22 -1.69 -6.92 0.69
C ASP A 22 -2.09 -5.44 0.64
N MET A 23 -3.40 -5.17 0.62
CA MET A 23 -3.94 -3.82 0.59
C MET A 23 -4.69 -3.50 1.89
N GLY A 24 -4.01 -2.84 2.81
CA GLY A 24 -4.54 -2.43 4.11
C GLY A 24 -5.24 -1.08 4.08
N SER A 25 -6.14 -0.85 5.05
CA SER A 25 -6.69 0.48 5.31
C SER A 25 -5.61 1.44 5.81
N ALA A 26 -5.82 2.75 5.66
CA ALA A 26 -4.89 3.76 6.16
C ALA A 26 -4.59 3.56 7.65
N THR A 27 -5.61 3.31 8.46
CA THR A 27 -5.48 3.09 9.92
C THR A 27 -4.62 1.87 10.22
N ASN A 28 -4.87 0.74 9.57
CA ASN A 28 -4.06 -0.47 9.78
C ASN A 28 -2.60 -0.25 9.36
N ARG A 29 -2.38 0.50 8.27
CA ARG A 29 -1.02 0.76 7.76
C ARG A 29 -0.19 1.62 8.71
N VAL A 30 -0.78 2.56 9.43
CA VAL A 30 -0.07 3.49 10.34
C VAL A 30 -0.11 3.08 11.81
N GLU A 31 -0.84 2.01 12.17
CA GLU A 31 -1.03 1.61 13.57
C GLU A 31 0.30 1.42 14.31
N HIS A 32 1.26 0.73 13.69
CA HIS A 32 2.59 0.52 14.26
C HIS A 32 3.35 1.84 14.51
N VAL A 33 3.20 2.84 13.63
CA VAL A 33 3.80 4.18 13.83
C VAL A 33 3.20 4.84 15.06
N ARG A 34 1.87 4.78 15.21
CA ARG A 34 1.15 5.35 16.36
C ARG A 34 1.47 4.65 17.68
N GLN A 35 1.74 3.34 17.65
CA GLN A 35 2.13 2.57 18.84
C GLN A 35 3.58 2.82 19.25
N CYS A 36 4.50 2.93 18.29
CA CYS A 36 5.93 3.06 18.55
C CYS A 36 6.38 4.52 18.74
N LEU A 37 5.63 5.50 18.23
CA LEU A 37 5.94 6.93 18.28
C LEU A 37 7.40 7.26 17.86
N PRO A 38 7.84 6.82 16.68
CA PRO A 38 9.20 7.10 16.22
C PRO A 38 9.37 8.59 15.90
N GLU A 39 10.61 9.09 16.00
CA GLU A 39 10.95 10.45 15.57
C GLU A 39 10.79 10.64 14.05
N ILE A 40 10.92 9.57 13.26
CA ILE A 40 10.77 9.57 11.81
C ILE A 40 10.21 8.22 11.32
N CYS A 41 9.36 8.26 10.30
CA CYS A 41 8.94 7.09 9.54
C CYS A 41 8.90 7.42 8.04
N THR A 42 8.89 6.39 7.19
CA THR A 42 8.79 6.56 5.74
C THR A 42 7.33 6.64 5.30
N LEU A 43 7.08 7.46 4.27
CA LEU A 43 5.79 7.53 3.58
C LEU A 43 6.06 7.54 2.07
N ASP A 44 5.74 6.46 1.38
CA ASP A 44 5.96 6.35 -0.05
C ASP A 44 4.89 7.15 -0.81
N CYS A 45 5.27 8.35 -1.25
CA CYS A 45 4.37 9.36 -1.81
C CYS A 45 3.99 9.13 -3.28
N GLY A 46 3.59 7.92 -3.65
CA GLY A 46 3.13 7.65 -5.01
C GLY A 46 2.64 6.23 -5.26
N THR A 47 2.00 6.08 -6.41
CA THR A 47 1.67 4.77 -7.00
C THR A 47 2.63 4.51 -8.15
N MET A 48 3.24 3.33 -8.18
CA MET A 48 4.14 2.93 -9.25
C MET A 48 4.23 1.41 -9.38
N ASN A 49 4.57 0.95 -10.58
CA ASN A 49 5.03 -0.43 -10.78
C ASN A 49 6.33 -0.61 -10.00
N PHE A 50 6.42 -1.66 -9.22
CA PHE A 50 7.58 -1.97 -8.42
C PHE A 50 8.00 -3.41 -8.75
N ALA A 51 9.30 -3.65 -8.88
CA ALA A 51 9.95 -4.61 -9.79
C ALA A 51 9.57 -6.12 -9.71
N GLU A 52 8.56 -6.53 -8.94
CA GLU A 52 8.04 -7.90 -8.89
C GLU A 52 6.84 -8.09 -9.82
N ALA A 53 7.10 -8.51 -11.06
CA ALA A 53 6.10 -9.00 -12.02
C ALA A 53 4.81 -8.15 -12.09
N ASP A 54 3.72 -8.63 -11.50
CA ASP A 54 2.36 -8.05 -11.58
C ASP A 54 2.00 -7.17 -10.36
N TYR A 55 3.02 -6.66 -9.64
CA TYR A 55 2.91 -5.84 -8.43
C TYR A 55 2.87 -4.33 -8.71
N VAL A 56 1.86 -3.65 -8.14
CA VAL A 56 1.78 -2.20 -8.05
C VAL A 56 1.76 -1.75 -6.60
N MET A 57 2.78 -1.00 -6.19
CA MET A 57 2.76 -0.25 -4.95
C MET A 57 1.74 0.89 -5.10
N THR A 58 0.73 0.90 -4.25
CA THR A 58 -0.48 1.71 -4.38
C THR A 58 -0.62 2.69 -3.23
N ASN A 59 -0.43 3.97 -3.52
CA ASN A 59 -0.69 5.07 -2.60
C ASN A 59 -1.41 6.21 -3.34
N THR A 60 -2.74 6.11 -3.40
CA THR A 60 -3.57 7.17 -3.97
C THR A 60 -3.47 8.46 -3.15
N PRO A 61 -3.75 9.64 -3.74
CA PRO A 61 -3.76 10.89 -2.97
C PRO A 61 -4.69 10.87 -1.75
N GLY A 62 -5.79 10.12 -1.80
CA GLY A 62 -6.69 9.94 -0.66
C GLY A 62 -6.05 9.13 0.47
N MET A 63 -5.42 8.01 0.12
CA MET A 63 -4.67 7.16 1.07
C MET A 63 -3.53 7.95 1.73
N LEU A 64 -2.76 8.71 0.94
CA LEU A 64 -1.65 9.53 1.43
C LEU A 64 -2.11 10.62 2.40
N ARG A 65 -3.18 11.35 2.08
CA ARG A 65 -3.75 12.37 2.99
C ARG A 65 -4.25 11.75 4.29
N ALA A 66 -4.90 10.60 4.20
CA ALA A 66 -5.38 9.90 5.39
C ALA A 66 -4.21 9.44 6.28
N MET A 67 -3.23 8.73 5.72
CA MET A 67 -2.06 8.26 6.48
C MET A 67 -1.26 9.41 7.07
N GLY A 68 -0.91 10.43 6.26
CA GLY A 68 -0.14 11.59 6.73
C GLY A 68 -0.86 12.43 7.78
N GLY A 69 -2.20 12.36 7.88
CA GLY A 69 -2.96 13.02 8.95
C GLY A 69 -3.05 12.22 10.25
N MET A 70 -2.53 10.98 10.28
CA MET A 70 -2.60 10.07 11.44
C MET A 70 -1.23 9.72 12.05
N MET A 71 -0.15 10.06 11.35
CA MET A 71 1.25 9.90 11.78
C MET A 71 1.65 11.11 12.63
#